data_AF-A0A6H3P127-F1
#
_entry.id   AF-A0A6H3P127-F1
#
_cell.length_a   1.000
_cell.length_b   1.000
_cell.length_c   1.000
_cell.angle_alpha   90.00
_cell.angle_beta   90.00
_cell.angle_gamma   90.00
#
_symmetry.space_group_name_H-M   'P 1'
#
loop_
_entity.id
_entity.type
_entity.pdbx_description
1 polymer ?
#
loop_
_entity_poly.entity_id
_entity_poly.type
_entity_poly.pdbx_seq_one_letter_code
_entity_poly.pdbx_strand_id
1 'polypeptide(L)'
;MTLVLKKGFALEKYFPLSKMNETGMVTEILEIFWKEKLRFAQYCFDELASLDAKTFAEKRTSGKSAEWTLQQMISYDRNFSFFLPLSLRISGFFFFTAFRDQDIEKDLETIRDKYRPPAFPTHFWEIQISKASDLKIKATDPKVKEHCESWKEVLIRLEVKLSQVSERDAYRKRYTSLTGIHTISGAINNSTEFCHYIWNLHMVNPT
;
A
#
# COMPACT_ATOMS: atom_id res chain seq x y z
N MET A 1 -33.86 17.33 5.34
CA MET A 1 -33.89 16.28 4.32
C MET A 1 -32.68 15.39 4.57
N THR A 2 -32.89 14.29 5.29
CA THR A 2 -31.83 13.46 5.88
C THR A 2 -31.49 12.34 4.90
N LEU A 3 -30.26 12.31 4.40
CA LEU A 3 -29.76 11.26 3.51
C LEU A 3 -29.51 9.99 4.33
N VAL A 4 -30.38 9.00 4.13
CA VAL A 4 -30.24 7.64 4.67
C VAL A 4 -29.24 6.87 3.79
N LEU A 5 -28.10 6.50 4.36
CA LEU A 5 -27.14 5.60 3.74
C LEU A 5 -27.78 4.21 3.56
N LYS A 6 -27.84 3.73 2.32
CA LYS A 6 -28.28 2.37 1.98
C LYS A 6 -27.37 1.34 2.66
N LYS A 7 -27.97 0.56 3.56
CA LYS A 7 -27.42 -0.70 4.09
C LYS A 7 -27.08 -1.64 2.94
N GLY A 8 -25.92 -2.30 3.02
CA GLY A 8 -25.67 -3.55 2.29
C GLY A 8 -24.30 -3.68 1.63
N PHE A 9 -23.21 -3.46 2.37
CA PHE A 9 -21.94 -4.10 2.05
C PHE A 9 -21.69 -5.15 3.14
N ALA A 10 -22.34 -6.31 3.00
CA ALA A 10 -22.15 -7.43 3.92
C ALA A 10 -20.96 -8.25 3.44
N LEU A 11 -19.79 -8.03 4.08
CA LEU A 11 -18.57 -8.83 3.91
C LEU A 11 -18.83 -10.34 4.03
N GLU A 12 -19.85 -10.74 4.80
CA GLU A 12 -20.31 -12.12 4.97
C GLU A 12 -20.63 -12.87 3.67
N LYS A 13 -21.03 -12.16 2.61
CA LYS A 13 -21.39 -12.81 1.34
C LYS A 13 -20.17 -13.28 0.55
N TYR A 14 -19.00 -12.68 0.80
CA TYR A 14 -17.74 -13.01 0.13
C TYR A 14 -16.77 -13.76 1.05
N PHE A 15 -17.00 -13.71 2.37
CA PHE A 15 -16.19 -14.37 3.40
C PHE A 15 -17.12 -15.02 4.43
N PRO A 16 -17.30 -16.34 4.45
CA PRO A 16 -18.16 -17.00 5.43
C PRO A 16 -17.53 -16.91 6.84
N LEU A 17 -17.89 -15.86 7.58
CA LEU A 17 -17.39 -15.51 8.92
C LEU A 17 -17.69 -16.56 10.00
N SER A 18 -18.56 -17.55 9.73
CA SER A 18 -19.03 -18.50 10.76
C SER A 18 -18.00 -19.56 11.16
N LYS A 19 -16.79 -19.56 10.58
CA LYS A 19 -15.70 -20.51 10.91
C LYS A 19 -14.29 -19.90 10.92
N MET A 20 -14.15 -18.58 10.84
CA MET A 20 -12.82 -17.95 10.90
C MET A 20 -12.47 -17.66 12.36
N ASN A 21 -11.37 -18.22 12.83
CA ASN A 21 -10.73 -17.74 14.05
C ASN A 21 -10.20 -16.32 13.77
N GLU A 22 -10.22 -15.44 14.78
CA GLU A 22 -9.67 -14.08 14.68
C GLU A 22 -8.25 -14.10 14.10
N THR A 23 -7.48 -15.16 14.37
CA THR A 23 -6.11 -15.40 13.89
C THR A 23 -5.96 -15.62 12.38
N GLY A 24 -6.94 -16.20 11.69
CA GLY A 24 -6.92 -16.35 10.23
C GLY A 24 -7.22 -15.04 9.51
N MET A 25 -8.08 -14.20 10.10
CA MET A 25 -8.58 -12.98 9.48
C MET A 25 -7.49 -11.91 9.25
N VAL A 26 -6.58 -11.67 10.20
CA VAL A 26 -5.55 -10.61 10.02
C VAL A 26 -4.46 -11.05 9.04
N THR A 27 -4.11 -12.34 9.01
CA THR A 27 -3.19 -12.86 8.00
C THR A 27 -3.79 -12.67 6.61
N GLU A 28 -5.08 -12.96 6.45
CA GLU A 28 -5.83 -12.68 5.21
C GLU A 28 -5.88 -11.17 4.89
N ILE A 29 -6.12 -10.30 5.87
CA ILE A 29 -6.12 -8.84 5.68
C ILE A 29 -4.75 -8.32 5.25
N LEU A 30 -3.66 -8.82 5.85
CA LEU A 30 -2.30 -8.46 5.48
C LEU A 30 -2.04 -8.86 4.01
N GLU A 31 -2.42 -10.08 3.64
CA GLU A 31 -2.32 -10.54 2.26
C GLU A 31 -3.15 -9.69 1.29
N ILE A 32 -4.36 -9.28 1.68
CA ILE A 32 -5.23 -8.42 0.88
C ILE A 32 -4.55 -7.08 0.62
N PHE A 33 -4.11 -6.37 1.67
CA PHE A 33 -3.46 -5.07 1.51
C PHE A 33 -2.14 -5.18 0.74
N TRP A 34 -1.40 -6.27 0.93
CA TRP A 34 -0.19 -6.50 0.14
C TRP A 34 -0.49 -6.73 -1.34
N LYS A 35 -1.51 -7.54 -1.67
CA LYS A 35 -1.96 -7.75 -3.06
C LYS A 35 -2.43 -6.43 -3.69
N GLU A 36 -3.17 -5.59 -2.95
CA GLU A 36 -3.57 -4.26 -3.42
C GLU A 36 -2.38 -3.36 -3.70
N LYS A 37 -1.37 -3.35 -2.81
CA LYS A 37 -0.11 -2.63 -3.04
C LYS A 37 0.57 -3.07 -4.33
N LEU A 38 0.66 -4.38 -4.58
CA LEU A 38 1.30 -4.92 -5.77
C LEU A 38 0.52 -4.62 -7.05
N ARG A 39 -0.82 -4.71 -7.00
CA ARG A 39 -1.68 -4.30 -8.12
C ARG A 39 -1.47 -2.83 -8.47
N PHE A 40 -1.38 -1.97 -7.45
CA PHE A 40 -1.12 -0.55 -7.65
C PHE A 40 0.26 -0.29 -8.27
N ALA A 41 1.29 -0.98 -7.80
CA ALA A 41 2.62 -0.87 -8.38
C ALA A 41 2.64 -1.31 -9.86
N GLN A 42 1.96 -2.41 -10.21
CA GLN A 42 1.85 -2.85 -11.60
C GLN A 42 1.09 -1.85 -12.47
N TYR A 43 -0.01 -1.29 -11.98
CA TYR A 43 -0.74 -0.24 -12.67
C TYR A 43 0.19 0.94 -12.99
N CYS A 44 0.94 1.43 -12.00
CA CYS A 44 1.94 2.49 -12.23
C CYS A 44 3.00 2.08 -13.25
N PHE A 45 3.51 0.85 -13.21
CA PHE A 45 4.49 0.37 -14.21
C PHE A 45 3.92 0.35 -15.63
N ASP A 46 2.66 -0.03 -15.78
CA ASP A 46 1.98 -0.04 -17.07
C ASP A 46 1.77 1.39 -17.59
N GLU A 47 1.37 2.33 -16.73
CA GLU A 47 1.21 3.75 -17.08
C GLU A 47 2.54 4.44 -17.43
N LEU A 48 3.65 4.03 -16.81
CA LEU A 48 4.98 4.58 -17.09
C LEU A 48 5.61 3.97 -18.35
N ALA A 49 5.09 2.84 -18.85
CA ALA A 49 5.77 2.06 -19.88
C ALA A 49 5.98 2.82 -21.20
N SER A 50 5.09 3.77 -21.52
CA SER A 50 5.13 4.55 -22.75
C SER A 50 5.92 5.87 -22.63
N LEU A 51 6.44 6.21 -21.44
CA LEU A 51 7.18 7.46 -21.26
C LEU A 51 8.63 7.32 -21.71
N ASP A 52 9.14 8.35 -22.38
CA ASP A 52 10.57 8.53 -22.59
C ASP A 52 11.21 9.31 -21.42
N ALA A 53 12.54 9.36 -21.38
CA ALA A 53 13.28 10.06 -20.32
C ALA A 53 12.91 11.55 -20.21
N LYS A 54 12.53 12.20 -21.33
CA LYS A 54 12.19 13.63 -21.35
C LYS A 54 10.84 13.86 -20.70
N THR A 55 9.79 13.18 -21.16
CA THR A 55 8.44 13.29 -20.60
C THR A 55 8.37 12.77 -19.17
N PHE A 56 9.21 11.80 -18.80
CA PHE A 56 9.32 11.31 -17.43
C PHE A 56 9.83 12.40 -16.47
N ALA A 57 10.80 13.21 -16.90
CA ALA A 57 11.39 14.30 -16.12
C ALA A 57 10.60 15.62 -16.24
N GLU A 58 9.77 15.77 -17.27
CA GLU A 58 9.00 16.98 -17.54
C GLU A 58 7.96 17.25 -16.44
N LYS A 59 7.87 18.52 -16.02
CA LYS A 59 6.89 18.96 -15.04
C LYS A 59 5.51 18.98 -15.69
N ARG A 60 4.54 18.35 -15.05
CA ARG A 60 3.12 18.44 -15.43
C ARG A 60 2.48 19.72 -14.90
N THR A 61 1.21 19.96 -15.20
CA THR A 61 0.46 21.14 -14.74
C THR A 61 0.47 21.32 -13.22
N SER A 62 0.54 20.22 -12.46
CA SER A 62 0.71 20.21 -10.99
C SER A 62 2.09 20.67 -10.50
N GLY A 63 3.02 21.00 -11.41
CA GLY A 63 4.39 21.41 -11.11
C GLY A 63 5.35 20.28 -10.74
N LYS A 64 4.87 19.02 -10.73
CA LYS A 64 5.65 17.81 -10.44
C LYS A 64 5.74 16.92 -11.67
N SER A 65 6.86 16.20 -11.80
CA SER A 65 7.09 15.24 -12.89
C SER A 65 6.74 13.82 -12.47
N ALA A 66 6.62 12.92 -13.45
CA ALA A 66 6.43 11.49 -13.18
C ALA A 66 7.62 10.90 -12.40
N GLU A 67 8.83 11.35 -12.74
CA GLU A 67 10.06 11.03 -12.03
C GLU A 67 9.99 11.40 -10.55
N TRP A 68 9.59 12.63 -10.25
CA TRP A 68 9.48 13.10 -8.87
C TRP A 68 8.43 12.31 -8.09
N THR A 69 7.25 12.09 -8.69
CA THR A 69 6.14 11.33 -8.09
C THR A 69 6.57 9.92 -7.74
N LEU A 70 7.18 9.19 -8.68
CA LEU A 70 7.67 7.83 -8.44
C LEU A 70 8.76 7.82 -7.37
N GLN A 71 9.67 8.79 -7.36
CA GLN A 71 10.71 8.90 -6.32
C GLN A 71 10.14 9.12 -4.92
N GLN A 72 9.05 9.89 -4.76
CA GLN A 72 8.39 10.02 -3.46
C GLN A 72 7.78 8.70 -2.98
N MET A 73 7.12 7.97 -3.89
CA MET A 73 6.53 6.67 -3.61
C MET A 73 7.59 5.64 -3.20
N ILE A 74 8.67 5.55 -3.98
CA ILE A 74 9.84 4.70 -3.68
C ILE A 74 10.44 5.06 -2.32
N SER A 75 10.63 6.35 -2.05
CA SER A 75 11.24 6.81 -0.80
C SER A 75 10.38 6.46 0.41
N TYR A 76 9.06 6.58 0.30
CA TYR A 76 8.12 6.19 1.35
C TYR A 76 8.19 4.69 1.64
N ASP A 77 8.18 3.85 0.60
CA ASP A 77 8.26 2.39 0.76
C ASP A 77 9.64 1.93 1.25
N ARG A 78 10.73 2.62 0.86
CA ARG A 78 12.07 2.38 1.40
C ARG A 78 12.10 2.65 2.89
N ASN A 79 11.54 3.77 3.34
CA ASN A 79 11.44 4.09 4.76
C ASN A 79 10.60 3.04 5.50
N PHE A 80 9.47 2.62 4.93
CA PHE A 80 8.67 1.55 5.50
C PHE A 80 9.49 0.27 5.67
N SER A 81 10.18 -0.15 4.60
CA SER A 81 11.05 -1.33 4.60
C SER A 81 12.15 -1.24 5.64
N PHE A 82 12.78 -0.07 5.78
CA PHE A 82 13.88 0.15 6.69
C PHE A 82 13.45 0.09 8.16
N PHE A 83 12.34 0.77 8.50
CA PHE A 83 11.89 0.87 9.89
C PHE A 83 11.10 -0.35 10.35
N LEU A 84 10.46 -1.11 9.45
CA LEU A 84 9.61 -2.24 9.82
C LEU A 84 10.28 -3.22 10.81
N PRO A 85 11.51 -3.76 10.57
CA PRO A 85 12.15 -4.66 11.53
C PRO A 85 12.42 -4.01 12.89
N LEU A 86 12.77 -2.73 12.91
CA LEU A 86 13.05 -1.99 14.14
C LEU A 86 11.76 -1.78 14.94
N SER A 87 10.67 -1.37 14.28
CA SER A 87 9.37 -1.19 14.91
C SER A 87 8.84 -2.51 15.49
N LEU A 88 9.03 -3.63 14.79
CA LEU A 88 8.63 -4.95 15.30
C LEU A 88 9.44 -5.36 16.53
N ARG A 89 10.73 -5.01 16.61
CA ARG A 89 11.54 -5.28 17.80
C ARG A 89 11.15 -4.39 18.98
N ILE A 90 10.98 -3.09 18.76
CA ILE A 90 10.67 -2.11 19.81
C ILE A 90 9.25 -2.31 20.35
N SER A 91 8.27 -2.59 19.48
CA SER A 91 6.88 -2.75 19.92
C SER A 91 6.68 -3.88 20.92
N GLY A 92 7.51 -4.93 20.86
CA GLY A 92 7.53 -5.99 21.87
C GLY A 92 7.88 -5.53 23.30
N PHE A 93 8.49 -4.36 23.45
CA PHE A 93 8.84 -3.76 24.76
C PHE A 93 7.83 -2.73 25.26
N PHE A 94 6.99 -2.15 24.40
CA PHE A 94 6.13 -1.02 24.76
C PHE A 94 4.62 -1.28 24.59
N PHE A 95 4.22 -2.22 23.72
CA PHE A 95 2.81 -2.50 23.43
C PHE A 95 2.47 -3.93 23.87
N PHE A 96 2.04 -4.07 25.13
CA PHE A 96 1.78 -5.38 25.76
C PHE A 96 0.37 -5.93 25.55
N THR A 97 -0.57 -5.10 25.07
CA THR A 97 -1.96 -5.48 24.81
C THR A 97 -2.12 -6.00 23.38
N ALA A 98 -2.77 -7.16 23.22
CA ALA A 98 -3.20 -7.64 21.90
C ALA A 98 -4.08 -6.57 21.22
N PHE A 99 -3.87 -6.34 19.93
CA PHE A 99 -4.75 -5.49 19.11
C PHE A 99 -6.13 -6.18 19.01
N ARG A 100 -7.16 -5.36 18.82
CA ARG A 100 -8.50 -5.82 18.47
C ARG A 100 -8.79 -5.42 17.03
N ASP A 101 -9.73 -6.06 16.35
CA ASP A 101 -10.13 -5.69 14.99
C ASP A 101 -10.48 -4.20 14.84
N GLN A 102 -11.05 -3.62 15.91
CA GLN A 102 -11.33 -2.18 16.04
C GLN A 102 -10.09 -1.28 15.84
N ASP A 103 -8.89 -1.77 16.15
CA ASP A 103 -7.66 -1.01 15.92
C ASP A 103 -7.27 -0.97 14.44
N ILE A 104 -7.53 -2.06 13.69
CA ILE A 104 -7.32 -2.09 12.23
C ILE A 104 -8.34 -1.15 11.60
N GLU A 105 -9.63 -1.26 11.95
CA GLU A 105 -10.67 -0.37 11.44
C GLU A 105 -10.34 1.11 11.69
N LYS A 106 -9.89 1.44 12.90
CA LYS A 106 -9.47 2.81 13.25
C LYS A 106 -8.28 3.29 12.42
N ASP A 107 -7.28 2.43 12.18
CA ASP A 107 -6.19 2.74 11.26
C ASP A 107 -6.73 3.05 9.86
N LEU A 108 -7.61 2.18 9.32
CA LEU A 108 -8.18 2.34 7.99
C LEU A 108 -9.00 3.63 7.87
N GLU A 109 -9.84 3.95 8.85
CA GLU A 109 -10.59 5.20 8.90
C GLU A 109 -9.67 6.42 8.94
N THR A 110 -8.64 6.38 9.79
CA THR A 110 -7.67 7.48 9.90
C THR A 110 -6.91 7.70 8.59
N ILE A 111 -6.49 6.61 7.94
CA ILE A 111 -5.77 6.64 6.66
C ILE A 111 -6.70 7.16 5.54
N ARG A 112 -7.93 6.64 5.47
CA ARG A 112 -8.96 7.10 4.52
C ARG A 112 -9.21 8.59 4.67
N ASP A 113 -9.42 9.06 5.90
CA ASP A 113 -9.76 10.46 6.16
C ASP A 113 -8.58 11.40 5.87
N LYS A 114 -7.34 10.91 6.08
CA LYS A 114 -6.09 11.61 5.80
C LYS A 114 -5.83 11.78 4.31
N TYR A 115 -5.91 10.70 3.53
CA TYR A 115 -5.54 10.73 2.11
C TYR A 115 -6.72 11.00 1.18
N ARG A 116 -7.94 10.68 1.62
CA ARG A 116 -9.16 10.72 0.81
C ARG A 116 -8.91 10.16 -0.59
N PRO A 117 -8.37 8.93 -0.67
CA PRO A 117 -7.93 8.38 -1.94
C PRO A 117 -9.12 8.33 -2.90
N PRO A 118 -8.93 8.76 -4.16
CA PRO A 118 -9.96 8.59 -5.17
C PRO A 118 -10.19 7.09 -5.42
N ALA A 119 -11.25 6.73 -6.14
CA ALA A 119 -11.46 5.34 -6.51
C ALA A 119 -10.28 4.82 -7.35
N PHE A 120 -9.86 3.57 -7.13
CA PHE A 120 -8.91 2.92 -8.00
C PHE A 120 -9.44 2.85 -9.46
N PRO A 121 -8.56 2.89 -10.47
CA PRO A 121 -8.95 2.77 -11.88
C PRO A 121 -9.75 1.50 -12.18
N THR A 122 -10.64 1.55 -13.18
CA THR A 122 -11.55 0.43 -13.54
C THR A 122 -10.85 -0.88 -13.91
N HIS A 123 -9.60 -0.85 -14.37
CA HIS A 123 -8.84 -2.06 -14.72
C HIS A 123 -7.94 -2.56 -13.58
N PHE A 124 -7.95 -1.89 -12.42
CA PHE A 124 -7.13 -2.25 -11.27
C PHE A 124 -7.42 -3.68 -10.76
N TRP A 125 -8.68 -4.09 -10.77
CA TRP A 125 -9.13 -5.42 -10.32
C TRP A 125 -8.74 -6.55 -11.27
N GLU A 126 -8.45 -6.23 -12.55
CA GLU A 126 -8.03 -7.20 -13.56
C GLU A 126 -6.57 -7.62 -13.37
N ILE A 127 -5.78 -6.82 -12.66
CA ILE A 127 -4.38 -7.10 -12.38
C ILE A 127 -4.27 -8.29 -11.40
N GLN A 128 -3.77 -9.41 -11.91
CA GLN A 128 -3.50 -10.61 -11.12
C GLN A 128 -2.02 -10.71 -10.79
N ILE A 129 -1.65 -10.34 -9.56
CA ILE A 129 -0.29 -10.48 -9.04
C ILE A 129 -0.37 -11.08 -7.65
N SER A 130 0.49 -12.07 -7.41
CA SER A 130 0.60 -12.74 -6.11
C SER A 130 1.87 -12.36 -5.35
N LYS A 131 2.96 -12.05 -6.06
CA LYS A 131 4.26 -11.73 -5.44
C LYS A 131 4.93 -10.52 -6.09
N ALA A 132 5.75 -9.83 -5.32
CA ALA A 132 6.53 -8.68 -5.81
C ALA A 132 7.50 -9.08 -6.94
N SER A 133 8.00 -10.32 -6.93
CA SER A 133 8.83 -10.86 -8.01
C SER A 133 8.12 -10.87 -9.37
N ASP A 134 6.79 -10.99 -9.36
CA ASP A 134 5.97 -11.20 -10.56
C ASP A 134 5.63 -9.89 -11.27
N LEU A 135 5.93 -8.74 -10.65
CA LEU A 135 5.76 -7.42 -11.24
C LEU A 135 6.50 -7.32 -12.58
N LYS A 136 5.79 -6.91 -13.63
CA LYS A 136 6.32 -6.81 -14.99
C LYS A 136 6.60 -5.34 -15.32
N ILE A 137 7.87 -5.04 -15.59
CA ILE A 137 8.31 -3.72 -16.03
C ILE A 137 8.35 -3.73 -17.56
N LYS A 138 7.46 -2.96 -18.18
CA LYS A 138 7.34 -2.86 -19.65
C LYS A 138 8.02 -1.62 -20.23
N ALA A 139 8.51 -0.71 -19.38
CA ALA A 139 9.22 0.49 -19.81
C ALA A 139 10.45 0.13 -20.65
N THR A 140 10.54 0.73 -21.84
CA THR A 140 11.65 0.52 -22.78
C THR A 140 12.75 1.56 -22.60
N ASP A 141 12.41 2.76 -22.15
CA ASP A 141 13.39 3.80 -21.85
C ASP A 141 14.25 3.40 -20.62
N PRO A 142 15.59 3.42 -20.73
CA PRO A 142 16.47 2.97 -19.65
C PRO A 142 16.27 3.73 -18.33
N LYS A 143 16.02 5.05 -18.37
CA LYS A 143 15.87 5.87 -17.17
C LYS A 143 14.57 5.54 -16.45
N VAL A 144 13.47 5.42 -17.20
CA VAL A 144 12.16 5.04 -16.63
C VAL A 144 12.21 3.63 -16.06
N LYS A 145 12.85 2.72 -16.80
CA LYS A 145 13.03 1.32 -16.40
C LYS A 145 13.82 1.20 -15.10
N GLU A 146 14.94 1.91 -14.96
CA GLU A 146 15.77 1.90 -13.75
C GLU A 146 14.97 2.31 -12.51
N HIS A 147 14.14 3.36 -12.60
CA HIS A 147 13.30 3.78 -11.47
C HIS A 147 12.24 2.73 -11.13
N CYS A 148 11.62 2.09 -12.13
CA CYS A 148 10.66 1.00 -11.91
C CYS A 148 11.33 -0.22 -11.25
N GLU A 149 12.53 -0.59 -11.71
CA GLU A 149 13.33 -1.67 -11.13
C GLU A 149 13.68 -1.37 -9.68
N SER A 150 14.09 -0.12 -9.41
CA SER A 150 14.39 0.32 -8.06
C SER A 150 13.18 0.22 -7.13
N TRP A 151 11.97 0.54 -7.61
CA TRP A 151 10.77 0.35 -6.80
C TRP A 151 10.46 -1.13 -6.58
N LYS A 152 10.54 -1.94 -7.64
CA LYS A 152 10.31 -3.39 -7.58
C LYS A 152 11.23 -4.05 -6.55
N GLU A 153 12.52 -3.70 -6.51
CA GLU A 153 13.46 -4.20 -5.51
C GLU A 153 13.05 -3.87 -4.07
N VAL A 154 12.54 -2.66 -3.84
CA VAL A 154 12.06 -2.25 -2.51
C VAL A 154 10.84 -3.08 -2.10
N LEU A 155 9.92 -3.32 -3.03
CA LEU A 155 8.74 -4.16 -2.80
C LEU A 155 9.11 -5.63 -2.54
N ILE A 156 10.08 -6.19 -3.26
CA ILE A 156 10.60 -7.54 -2.99
C ILE A 156 11.21 -7.62 -1.58
N ARG A 157 12.03 -6.64 -1.20
CA ARG A 157 12.62 -6.60 0.16
C ARG A 157 11.55 -6.43 1.24
N LEU A 158 10.49 -5.68 0.96
CA LEU A 158 9.34 -5.55 1.85
C LEU A 158 8.60 -6.88 1.99
N GLU A 159 8.31 -7.56 0.89
CA GLU A 159 7.64 -8.86 0.88
C GLU A 159 8.38 -9.88 1.74
N VAL A 160 9.71 -9.98 1.59
CA VAL A 160 10.55 -10.88 2.40
C VAL A 160 10.50 -10.54 3.88
N LYS A 161 10.44 -9.25 4.25
CA LYS A 161 10.33 -8.83 5.65
C LYS A 161 8.94 -9.08 6.21
N LEU A 162 7.89 -8.86 5.42
CA LEU A 162 6.51 -9.13 5.79
C LEU A 162 6.27 -10.64 5.97
N SER A 163 6.86 -11.49 5.13
CA SER A 163 6.76 -12.95 5.28
C SER A 163 7.45 -13.50 6.53
N GLN A 164 8.31 -12.71 7.18
CA GLN A 164 8.94 -13.05 8.45
C GLN A 164 8.11 -12.63 9.67
N VAL A 165 7.04 -11.87 9.45
CA VAL A 165 6.09 -11.50 10.51
C VAL A 165 5.29 -12.75 10.85
N SER A 166 5.54 -13.33 12.02
CA SER A 166 4.69 -14.40 12.53
C SER A 166 3.27 -13.89 12.73
N GLU A 167 2.27 -14.77 12.66
CA GLU A 167 0.88 -14.40 12.96
C GLU A 167 0.84 -13.66 14.29
N ARG A 168 1.35 -14.27 15.38
CA ARG A 168 1.43 -13.64 16.71
C ARG A 168 2.00 -12.22 16.72
N ASP A 169 2.98 -11.93 15.87
CA ASP A 169 3.58 -10.60 15.75
C ASP A 169 2.67 -9.62 15.02
N ALA A 170 1.98 -10.06 13.96
CA ALA A 170 0.87 -9.30 13.37
C ALA A 170 -0.20 -8.97 14.40
N TYR A 171 -0.39 -9.87 15.39
CA TYR A 171 -1.36 -9.71 16.48
C TYR A 171 -0.87 -8.93 17.72
N ARG A 172 0.36 -8.43 17.78
CA ARG A 172 0.87 -7.80 19.02
C ARG A 172 1.74 -6.59 18.79
N LYS A 173 2.31 -6.49 17.59
CA LYS A 173 3.31 -5.47 17.28
C LYS A 173 2.70 -4.32 16.51
N ARG A 174 3.27 -3.15 16.76
CA ARG A 174 2.93 -1.92 16.06
C ARG A 174 4.09 -1.51 15.18
N TYR A 175 3.74 -1.02 13.99
CA TYR A 175 4.66 -0.28 13.17
C TYR A 175 4.67 1.18 13.62
N THR A 176 5.83 1.67 14.05
CA THR A 176 6.02 3.07 14.45
C THR A 176 6.81 3.77 13.36
N SER A 177 6.21 4.78 12.77
CA SER A 177 6.81 5.65 11.76
C SER A 177 6.75 7.11 12.19
N LEU A 178 7.43 7.97 11.42
CA LEU A 178 7.27 9.42 11.53
C LEU A 178 5.82 9.88 11.30
N THR A 179 5.00 9.09 10.60
CA THR A 179 3.62 9.43 10.27
C THR A 179 2.59 8.90 11.27
N GLY A 180 3.02 8.14 12.27
CA GLY A 180 2.13 7.55 13.26
C GLY A 180 2.51 6.12 13.66
N ILE A 181 1.70 5.58 14.56
CA ILE A 181 1.78 4.20 15.06
C ILE A 181 0.60 3.44 14.48
N HIS A 182 0.86 2.35 13.77
CA HIS A 182 -0.14 1.57 13.06
C HIS A 182 -0.03 0.08 13.40
N THR A 183 -1.12 -0.67 13.24
CA THR A 183 -1.06 -2.10 12.96
C THR A 183 -0.19 -2.38 11.74
N ILE A 184 0.34 -3.60 11.58
CA ILE A 184 1.12 -3.96 10.39
C ILE A 184 0.26 -3.83 9.13
N SER A 185 -0.98 -4.33 9.18
CA SER A 185 -1.96 -4.19 8.10
C SER A 185 -2.27 -2.73 7.77
N GLY A 186 -2.50 -1.90 8.80
CA GLY A 186 -2.67 -0.46 8.66
C GLY A 186 -1.44 0.23 8.06
N ALA A 187 -0.22 -0.21 8.39
CA ALA A 187 1.00 0.33 7.81
C ALA A 187 1.13 0.04 6.30
N ILE A 188 0.77 -1.18 5.87
CA ILE A 188 0.75 -1.55 4.45
C ILE A 188 -0.32 -0.72 3.72
N ASN A 189 -1.52 -0.60 4.30
CA ASN A 189 -2.58 0.23 3.74
C ASN A 189 -2.15 1.69 3.64
N ASN A 190 -1.55 2.26 4.68
CA ASN A 190 -1.04 3.63 4.71
C ASN A 190 0.01 3.87 3.61
N SER A 191 0.91 2.92 3.38
CA SER A 191 1.87 2.97 2.25
C SER A 191 1.16 2.94 0.89
N THR A 192 0.15 2.09 0.73
CA THR A 192 -0.63 1.98 -0.51
C THR A 192 -1.39 3.29 -0.78
N GLU A 193 -2.11 3.80 0.22
CA GLU A 193 -2.93 5.00 0.09
C GLU A 193 -2.11 6.28 -0.07
N PHE A 194 -0.96 6.38 0.58
CA PHE A 194 -0.01 7.47 0.31
C PHE A 194 0.43 7.45 -1.16
N CYS A 195 0.82 6.29 -1.67
CA CYS A 195 1.25 6.15 -3.06
C CYS A 195 0.13 6.48 -4.03
N HIS A 196 -1.08 6.00 -3.74
CA HIS A 196 -2.27 6.26 -4.53
C HIS A 196 -2.65 7.74 -4.55
N TYR A 197 -2.59 8.41 -3.39
CA TYR A 197 -2.84 9.84 -3.26
C TYR A 197 -1.86 10.68 -4.09
N ILE A 198 -0.54 10.48 -3.89
CA ILE A 198 0.49 11.24 -4.61
C ILE A 198 0.41 10.99 -6.11
N TRP A 199 0.17 9.74 -6.51
CA TRP A 199 -0.02 9.40 -7.93
C TRP A 199 -1.20 10.16 -8.54
N ASN A 200 -2.38 10.11 -7.91
CA ASN A 200 -3.54 10.81 -8.46
C ASN A 200 -3.35 12.32 -8.54
N LEU A 201 -2.77 12.91 -7.49
CA LEU A 201 -2.53 14.35 -7.42
C LEU A 201 -1.62 14.87 -8.54
N HIS A 202 -0.66 14.05 -8.99
CA HIS A 202 0.37 14.52 -9.91
C HIS A 202 0.36 13.85 -11.29
N MET A 203 -0.25 12.66 -11.43
CA MET A 203 -0.27 11.88 -12.67
C MET A 203 -1.62 11.86 -13.36
N VAL A 204 -2.72 11.75 -12.60
CA VAL A 204 -4.09 11.57 -13.16
C VAL A 204 -4.86 12.89 -13.19
N ASN A 205 -4.93 13.61 -12.07
CA ASN A 205 -5.67 14.86 -11.93
C ASN A 205 -4.72 15.99 -11.52
N PRO A 206 -3.81 16.43 -12.40
CA PRO A 206 -2.89 17.51 -12.09
C PRO A 206 -3.63 18.85 -12.16
N THR A 207 -4.32 19.21 -11.07
CA THR A 207 -4.92 20.53 -10.87
C THR A 207 -3.87 21.63 -10.88
#